data_AF-A0A5E4VDM5-F1
#
_entry.id   AF-A0A5E4VDM5-F1
#
_cell.length_a   1.000
_cell.length_b   1.000
_cell.length_c   1.000
_cell.angle_alpha   90.00
_cell.angle_beta   90.00
_cell.angle_gamma   90.00
#
_symmetry.space_group_name_H-M   'P 1'
#
loop_
_entity.id
_entity.type
_entity.pdbx_description
1 polymer ?
#
loop_
_entity_poly.entity_id
_entity_poly.type
_entity_poly.pdbx_seq_one_letter_code
_entity_poly.pdbx_strand_id
1 'polypeptide(L)'
;MNRFSVERKDTLISDFIGRMREHGSTAKTFRGALRFAKTHMPVCIPGIGHLKLPGRDPVTSTGRTIDFDTQYNRSHSERIKRRALAICLPLAGETPLERIHLRHSVCRNGTPDLRRAIETLSIEAAEQQVGAMLIENWPYRQSESSWAGGEHSVAIKIAEIPDATGTSRRVWSANGKWSGNNSAAHLSITERCLHQLGANLVVGRLVTLDAGRIGPREYKAVWAEQGRGFGLKVVEGWIIRGYHVAGGTEVAARRKASTARRARLDSLLAARRRYRLGDDRHDLASVTVTPLDSLAVGNCRSGTSSFIKKFDHQIAGRSAVSGAELLEWRDDSYTRAALSAALARTRSKDF
;
A
#
# COMPACT_ATOMS: atom_id res chain seq x y z
N MET A 1 39.06 -26.41 29.78
CA MET A 1 39.73 -27.27 28.76
C MET A 1 38.88 -28.51 28.52
N ASN A 2 38.34 -28.63 27.31
CA ASN A 2 37.25 -29.53 26.92
C ASN A 2 37.73 -30.95 26.49
N ARG A 3 38.37 -31.71 27.40
CA ARG A 3 38.78 -33.10 27.08
C ARG A 3 37.59 -34.02 26.76
N PHE A 4 36.44 -33.81 27.41
CA PHE A 4 35.22 -34.62 27.20
C PHE A 4 34.54 -34.44 25.83
N SER A 5 34.89 -33.41 25.04
CA SER A 5 34.24 -33.13 23.75
C SER A 5 34.96 -33.70 22.53
N VAL A 6 36.23 -34.11 22.68
CA VAL A 6 37.07 -34.61 21.59
C VAL A 6 36.93 -36.13 21.48
N GLU A 7 36.95 -36.85 22.61
CA GLU A 7 36.76 -38.31 22.63
C GLU A 7 35.43 -38.75 22.00
N ARG A 8 34.32 -38.03 22.28
CA ARG A 8 33.02 -38.33 21.64
C ARG A 8 33.03 -38.15 20.12
N LYS A 9 33.90 -37.30 19.56
CA LYS A 9 33.92 -37.03 18.12
C LYS A 9 34.65 -38.13 17.35
N ASP A 10 35.77 -38.60 17.88
CA ASP A 10 36.56 -39.63 17.20
C ASP A 10 35.82 -40.97 17.21
N THR A 11 35.09 -41.27 18.29
CA THR A 11 34.19 -42.44 18.35
C THR A 11 33.08 -42.37 17.30
N LEU A 12 32.41 -41.22 17.15
CA LEU A 12 31.33 -41.04 16.16
C LEU A 12 31.84 -41.13 14.71
N ILE A 13 33.03 -40.59 14.44
CA ILE A 13 33.66 -40.66 13.12
C ILE A 13 34.05 -42.11 12.80
N SER A 14 34.63 -42.83 13.77
CA SER A 14 35.01 -44.23 13.62
C SER A 14 33.79 -45.13 13.41
N ASP A 15 32.73 -44.95 14.20
CA ASP A 15 31.46 -45.69 14.05
C ASP A 15 30.81 -45.45 12.69
N PHE A 16 30.81 -44.20 12.20
CA PHE A 16 30.25 -43.89 10.89
C PHE A 16 31.05 -44.55 9.76
N ILE A 17 32.38 -44.51 9.82
CA ILE A 17 33.24 -45.18 8.84
C ILE A 17 33.04 -46.70 8.91
N GLY A 18 32.90 -47.27 10.12
CA GLY A 18 32.59 -48.69 10.34
C GLY A 18 31.29 -49.12 9.66
N ARG A 19 30.18 -48.43 9.93
CA ARG A 19 28.89 -48.70 9.29
C ARG A 19 28.94 -48.59 7.77
N MET A 20 29.69 -47.60 7.24
CA MET A 20 29.83 -47.49 5.79
C MET A 20 30.62 -48.67 5.20
N ARG A 21 31.59 -49.23 5.92
CA ARG A 21 32.30 -50.46 5.50
C ARG A 21 31.41 -51.69 5.52
N GLU A 22 30.51 -51.81 6.51
CA GLU A 22 29.50 -52.89 6.55
C GLU A 22 28.60 -52.88 5.30
N HIS A 23 28.40 -51.70 4.72
CA HIS A 23 27.68 -51.52 3.47
C HIS A 23 28.56 -51.47 2.20
N GLY A 24 29.79 -51.98 2.28
CA GLY A 24 30.68 -52.17 1.13
C GLY A 24 31.58 -50.97 0.79
N SER A 25 31.62 -49.92 1.60
CA SER A 25 32.57 -48.81 1.41
C SER A 25 34.00 -49.25 1.77
N THR A 26 34.97 -49.00 0.90
CA THR A 26 36.40 -49.21 1.20
C THR A 26 37.06 -47.97 1.82
N ALA A 27 36.27 -46.93 2.14
CA ALA A 27 36.80 -45.66 2.58
C ALA A 27 37.54 -45.77 3.93
N LYS A 28 38.77 -45.24 3.96
CA LYS A 28 39.58 -45.12 5.18
C LYS A 28 39.38 -43.81 5.92
N THR A 29 38.72 -42.84 5.30
CA THR A 29 38.50 -41.50 5.84
C THR A 29 37.03 -41.14 5.84
N PHE A 30 36.63 -40.27 6.78
CA PHE A 30 35.25 -39.80 6.91
C PHE A 30 34.72 -39.17 5.62
N ARG A 31 35.54 -38.37 4.92
CA ARG A 31 35.17 -37.77 3.64
C ARG A 31 34.95 -38.81 2.54
N GLY A 32 35.76 -39.87 2.51
CA GLY A 32 35.56 -40.97 1.57
C GLY A 32 34.26 -41.74 1.85
N ALA A 33 33.99 -42.01 3.13
CA ALA A 33 32.78 -42.69 3.58
C ALA A 33 31.52 -41.87 3.26
N LEU A 34 31.58 -40.55 3.48
CA LEU A 34 30.50 -39.62 3.16
C LEU A 34 30.21 -39.55 1.65
N ARG A 35 31.26 -39.61 0.81
CA ARG A 35 31.12 -39.62 -0.65
C ARG A 35 30.49 -40.93 -1.12
N PHE A 36 30.91 -42.07 -0.58
CA PHE A 36 30.30 -43.36 -0.87
C PHE A 36 28.81 -43.38 -0.52
N ALA A 37 28.46 -42.93 0.69
CA ALA A 37 27.07 -42.88 1.15
C ALA A 37 26.19 -42.05 0.21
N LYS A 38 26.65 -40.87 -0.22
CA LYS A 38 25.91 -40.00 -1.15
C LYS A 38 25.65 -40.63 -2.51
N THR A 39 26.55 -41.51 -2.96
CA THR A 39 26.47 -42.11 -4.29
C THR A 39 25.72 -43.44 -4.29
N HIS A 40 25.78 -44.21 -3.20
CA HIS A 40 25.32 -45.60 -3.17
C HIS A 40 24.21 -45.88 -2.14
N MET A 41 23.86 -44.92 -1.29
CA MET A 41 22.76 -45.07 -0.32
C MET A 41 21.69 -43.98 -0.56
N PRO A 42 20.54 -44.34 -1.14
CA PRO A 42 19.49 -43.36 -1.45
C PRO A 42 18.61 -42.97 -0.25
N VAL A 43 18.92 -43.36 0.99
CA VAL A 43 18.04 -43.15 2.17
C VAL A 43 18.75 -42.48 3.34
N CYS A 44 18.08 -41.52 3.97
CA CYS A 44 18.51 -40.82 5.18
C CYS A 44 18.94 -41.80 6.28
N ILE A 45 20.18 -41.66 6.76
CA ILE A 45 20.65 -42.33 7.97
C ILE A 45 20.28 -41.42 9.17
N PRO A 46 19.38 -41.83 10.06
CA PRO A 46 19.04 -41.05 11.25
C PRO A 46 20.27 -40.91 12.16
N GLY A 47 20.53 -39.70 12.66
CA GLY A 47 21.61 -39.44 13.64
C GLY A 47 22.87 -38.75 13.10
N ILE A 48 22.97 -38.46 11.80
CA ILE A 48 24.12 -37.73 11.22
C ILE A 48 24.02 -36.20 11.44
N GLY A 49 22.86 -35.69 11.89
CA GLY A 49 22.59 -34.26 12.10
C GLY A 49 23.49 -33.53 13.11
N HIS A 50 24.35 -34.24 13.85
CA HIS A 50 25.25 -33.65 14.86
C HIS A 50 26.72 -33.49 14.40
N LEU A 51 27.09 -33.92 13.19
CA LEU A 51 28.47 -33.82 12.70
C LEU A 51 28.77 -32.43 12.10
N LYS A 52 29.30 -31.52 12.92
CA LYS A 52 29.92 -30.26 12.45
C LYS A 52 31.18 -30.57 11.63
N LEU A 53 31.27 -30.01 10.42
CA LEU A 53 32.49 -30.03 9.60
C LEU A 53 33.65 -29.34 10.32
N PRO A 54 34.88 -29.87 10.30
CA PRO A 54 36.04 -29.18 10.84
C PRO A 54 36.54 -28.12 9.84
N GLY A 55 36.79 -26.89 10.32
CA GLY A 55 37.63 -25.90 9.61
C GLY A 55 36.97 -24.67 9.00
N ARG A 56 35.71 -24.36 9.31
CA ARG A 56 35.17 -23.00 9.10
C ARG A 56 34.40 -22.59 10.34
N ASP A 57 34.99 -21.71 11.13
CA ASP A 57 34.20 -20.87 12.02
C ASP A 57 33.21 -20.10 11.13
N PRO A 58 31.90 -20.27 11.31
CA PRO A 58 30.99 -19.32 10.73
C PRO A 58 31.27 -18.00 11.46
N VAL A 59 31.70 -16.98 10.73
CA VAL A 59 31.65 -15.60 11.21
C VAL A 59 30.18 -15.30 11.47
N THR A 60 29.72 -15.55 12.70
CA THR A 60 28.37 -15.25 13.16
C THR A 60 28.44 -13.99 14.00
N SER A 61 28.03 -12.87 13.41
CA SER A 61 27.43 -11.76 14.16
C SER A 61 25.94 -11.98 14.44
N THR A 62 25.36 -13.16 14.16
CA THR A 62 23.99 -13.48 14.58
C THR A 62 23.88 -14.95 14.97
N GLY A 63 23.66 -15.22 16.26
CA GLY A 63 23.42 -16.56 16.81
C GLY A 63 22.12 -17.16 16.28
N ARG A 64 22.19 -17.88 15.16
CA ARG A 64 21.11 -18.76 14.69
C ARG A 64 21.65 -20.19 14.58
N THR A 65 21.15 -21.06 15.44
CA THR A 65 21.29 -22.51 15.32
C THR A 65 20.54 -22.94 14.06
N ILE A 66 21.26 -23.34 13.02
CA ILE A 66 20.67 -23.83 11.77
C ILE A 66 20.35 -25.30 11.98
N ASP A 67 19.07 -25.62 12.03
CA ASP A 67 18.56 -26.98 11.99
C ASP A 67 18.73 -27.55 10.57
N PHE A 68 19.58 -28.57 10.42
CA PHE A 68 19.96 -29.15 9.14
C PHE A 68 18.84 -30.02 8.53
N ASP A 69 17.94 -30.59 9.36
CA ASP A 69 16.86 -31.45 8.90
C ASP A 69 15.77 -30.67 8.14
N THR A 70 15.56 -29.40 8.47
CA THR A 70 14.58 -28.56 7.77
C THR A 70 15.06 -28.04 6.42
N GLN A 71 16.37 -28.04 6.15
CA GLN A 71 16.95 -27.56 4.88
C GLN A 71 17.12 -28.66 3.83
N TYR A 72 17.32 -29.92 4.24
CA TYR A 72 17.67 -30.99 3.31
C TYR A 72 16.44 -31.60 2.59
N ASN A 73 15.27 -31.60 3.24
CA ASN A 73 14.02 -32.16 2.68
C ASN A 73 13.22 -31.21 1.77
N ARG A 74 13.73 -30.00 1.48
CA ARG A 74 13.02 -29.01 0.66
C ARG A 74 13.54 -28.99 -0.76
N SER A 75 12.62 -28.92 -1.72
CA SER A 75 12.97 -28.73 -3.13
C SER A 75 13.85 -27.48 -3.29
N HIS A 76 14.71 -27.47 -4.32
CA HIS A 76 15.55 -26.30 -4.61
C HIS A 76 14.72 -25.01 -4.70
N SER A 77 13.55 -25.10 -5.33
CA SER A 77 12.57 -24.02 -5.48
C SER A 77 12.03 -23.50 -4.14
N GLU A 78 11.70 -24.38 -3.20
CA GLU A 78 11.24 -23.98 -1.86
C GLU A 78 12.34 -23.28 -1.05
N ARG A 79 13.59 -23.73 -1.19
CA ARG A 79 14.74 -23.09 -0.54
C ARG A 79 14.97 -21.68 -1.08
N ILE A 80 14.88 -21.51 -2.39
CA ILE A 80 14.97 -20.19 -3.04
C ILE A 80 13.84 -19.29 -2.57
N LYS A 81 12.58 -19.75 -2.61
CA LYS A 81 11.41 -18.96 -2.19
C LYS A 81 11.52 -18.51 -0.74
N ARG A 82 11.91 -19.40 0.17
CA ARG A 82 12.08 -19.05 1.60
C ARG A 82 13.21 -18.04 1.81
N ARG A 83 14.32 -18.17 1.08
CA ARG A 83 15.44 -17.23 1.16
C ARG A 83 15.06 -15.87 0.60
N ALA A 84 14.32 -15.82 -0.50
CA ALA A 84 13.76 -14.59 -1.05
C ALA A 84 12.78 -13.93 -0.07
N LEU A 85 11.85 -14.70 0.52
CA LEU A 85 10.96 -14.20 1.57
C LEU A 85 11.71 -13.62 2.77
N ALA A 86 12.75 -14.30 3.26
CA ALA A 86 13.56 -13.82 4.39
C ALA A 86 14.29 -12.50 4.10
N ILE A 87 14.58 -12.21 2.83
CA ILE A 87 15.17 -10.94 2.36
C ILE A 87 14.08 -9.87 2.23
N CYS A 88 12.90 -10.22 1.71
CA CYS A 88 11.83 -9.26 1.46
C CYS A 88 11.01 -8.90 2.71
N LEU A 89 10.87 -9.81 3.69
CA LEU A 89 10.07 -9.62 4.91
C LEU A 89 10.48 -8.40 5.75
N PRO A 90 11.78 -8.16 6.02
CA PRO A 90 12.22 -6.96 6.74
C PRO A 90 11.89 -5.64 6.01
N LEU A 91 11.68 -5.69 4.70
CA LEU A 91 11.38 -4.53 3.85
C LEU A 91 9.87 -4.21 3.81
N ALA A 92 9.05 -4.95 4.59
CA ALA A 92 7.61 -4.80 4.61
C ALA A 92 7.11 -3.45 5.17
N GLY A 93 7.96 -2.67 5.83
CA GLY A 93 7.65 -1.33 6.33
C GLY A 93 7.97 -0.19 5.37
N GLU A 94 8.64 -0.47 4.25
CA GLU A 94 9.11 0.54 3.30
C GLU A 94 8.07 0.86 2.23
N THR A 95 8.20 2.04 1.61
CA THR A 95 7.34 2.48 0.51
C THR A 95 7.46 1.53 -0.69
N PRO A 96 6.43 1.45 -1.57
CA PRO A 96 6.49 0.58 -2.76
C PRO A 96 7.74 0.83 -3.62
N LEU A 97 8.21 2.08 -3.63
CA LEU A 97 9.40 2.51 -4.35
C LEU A 97 10.72 2.03 -3.74
N GLU A 98 10.85 2.11 -2.42
CA GLU A 98 12.05 1.66 -1.72
C GLU A 98 12.26 0.15 -1.91
N ARG A 99 11.17 -0.63 -1.94
CA ARG A 99 11.23 -2.06 -2.29
C ARG A 99 11.73 -2.33 -3.71
N ILE A 100 11.29 -1.51 -4.68
CA ILE A 100 11.74 -1.60 -6.07
C ILE A 100 13.20 -1.13 -6.20
N HIS A 101 13.67 -0.18 -5.40
CA HIS A 101 15.04 0.31 -5.47
C HIS A 101 16.05 -0.67 -4.81
N LEU A 102 15.70 -1.25 -3.66
CA LEU A 102 16.51 -2.28 -2.98
C LEU A 102 16.65 -3.58 -3.78
N ARG A 103 15.70 -3.86 -4.70
CA ARG A 103 15.81 -4.88 -5.77
C ARG A 103 17.17 -4.81 -6.46
N HIS A 104 17.64 -3.61 -6.82
CA HIS A 104 18.87 -3.43 -7.59
C HIS A 104 20.15 -3.61 -6.77
N SER A 105 20.11 -3.43 -5.45
CA SER A 105 21.29 -3.55 -4.58
C SER A 105 21.54 -5.00 -4.15
N VAL A 106 20.49 -5.72 -3.71
CA VAL A 106 20.58 -7.11 -3.23
C VAL A 106 20.84 -8.08 -4.39
N CYS A 107 20.33 -7.78 -5.59
CA CYS A 107 20.47 -8.66 -6.75
C CYS A 107 21.90 -8.72 -7.32
N ARG A 108 22.86 -7.88 -6.89
CA ARG A 108 24.22 -7.94 -7.46
C ARG A 108 24.97 -9.24 -7.15
N ASN A 109 24.71 -9.85 -6.00
CA ASN A 109 25.49 -10.99 -5.49
C ASN A 109 24.71 -12.33 -5.42
N GLY A 110 23.44 -12.38 -5.89
CA GLY A 110 22.59 -13.57 -5.85
C GLY A 110 22.66 -14.43 -7.11
N THR A 111 22.24 -15.71 -7.02
CA THR A 111 22.04 -16.58 -8.19
C THR A 111 20.86 -16.08 -9.04
N PRO A 112 20.81 -16.37 -10.36
CA PRO A 112 19.71 -15.94 -11.23
C PRO A 112 18.32 -16.31 -10.70
N ASP A 113 18.14 -17.52 -10.19
CA ASP A 113 16.85 -17.99 -9.67
C ASP A 113 16.43 -17.25 -8.39
N LEU A 114 17.39 -16.92 -7.52
CA LEU A 114 17.12 -16.13 -6.34
C LEU A 114 16.76 -14.69 -6.70
N ARG A 115 17.41 -14.11 -7.71
CA ARG A 115 17.06 -12.76 -8.21
C ARG A 115 15.63 -12.74 -8.74
N ARG A 116 15.26 -13.70 -9.58
CA ARG A 116 13.90 -13.82 -10.12
C ARG A 116 12.87 -14.00 -9.01
N ALA A 117 13.15 -14.84 -8.01
CA ALA A 117 12.23 -15.04 -6.89
C ALA A 117 12.07 -13.78 -6.01
N ILE A 118 13.15 -13.04 -5.75
CA ILE A 118 13.08 -11.75 -5.03
C ILE A 118 12.26 -10.75 -5.83
N GLU A 119 12.54 -10.64 -7.13
CA GLU A 119 11.83 -9.75 -8.05
C GLU A 119 10.32 -10.02 -8.06
N THR A 120 9.90 -11.27 -8.23
CA THR A 120 8.49 -11.66 -8.19
C THR A 120 7.84 -11.28 -6.85
N LEU A 121 8.45 -11.64 -5.73
CA LEU A 121 7.89 -11.35 -4.40
C LEU A 121 7.84 -9.84 -4.09
N SER A 122 8.83 -9.07 -4.55
CA SER A 122 8.85 -7.62 -4.37
C SER A 122 7.76 -6.94 -5.19
N ILE A 123 7.52 -7.38 -6.43
CA ILE A 123 6.44 -6.89 -7.28
C ILE A 123 5.08 -7.24 -6.67
N GLU A 124 4.86 -8.49 -6.29
CA GLU A 124 3.61 -8.94 -5.65
C GLU A 124 3.30 -8.13 -4.38
N ALA A 125 4.32 -7.87 -3.56
CA ALA A 125 4.15 -7.07 -2.35
C ALA A 125 3.86 -5.59 -2.64
N ALA A 126 4.49 -5.00 -3.67
CA ALA A 126 4.19 -3.64 -4.12
C ALA A 126 2.77 -3.54 -4.70
N GLU A 127 2.32 -4.52 -5.48
CA GLU A 127 0.95 -4.62 -6.01
C GLU A 127 -0.09 -4.67 -4.88
N GLN A 128 0.15 -5.49 -3.85
CA GLN A 128 -0.73 -5.56 -2.67
C GLN A 128 -0.80 -4.23 -1.92
N GLN A 129 0.35 -3.58 -1.70
CA GLN A 129 0.41 -2.30 -1.00
C GLN A 129 -0.32 -1.19 -1.78
N VAL A 130 -0.10 -1.13 -3.09
CA VAL A 130 -0.78 -0.16 -3.97
C VAL A 130 -2.28 -0.45 -4.04
N GLY A 131 -2.68 -1.73 -4.10
CA GLY A 131 -4.08 -2.14 -4.07
C GLY A 131 -4.79 -1.69 -2.79
N ALA A 132 -4.18 -1.95 -1.63
CA ALA A 132 -4.72 -1.49 -0.34
C ALA A 132 -4.89 0.04 -0.28
N MET A 133 -3.86 0.78 -0.71
CA MET A 133 -3.90 2.24 -0.76
C MET A 133 -5.01 2.77 -1.69
N LEU A 134 -5.22 2.13 -2.84
CA LEU A 134 -6.26 2.52 -3.80
C LEU A 134 -7.66 2.15 -3.34
N ILE A 135 -7.84 1.07 -2.56
CA ILE A 135 -9.13 0.74 -1.94
C ILE A 135 -9.57 1.87 -1.00
N GLU A 136 -8.67 2.39 -0.17
CA GLU A 136 -8.97 3.47 0.78
C GLU A 136 -9.30 4.81 0.09
N ASN A 137 -8.70 5.06 -1.07
CA ASN A 137 -8.82 6.33 -1.80
C ASN A 137 -9.55 6.17 -3.13
N TRP A 138 -10.37 5.15 -3.26
CA TRP A 138 -11.01 4.79 -4.52
C TRP A 138 -11.97 5.89 -4.99
N PRO A 139 -11.74 6.51 -6.16
CA PRO A 139 -12.53 7.67 -6.57
C PRO A 139 -13.75 7.31 -7.43
N TYR A 140 -13.92 6.04 -7.78
CA TYR A 140 -14.96 5.58 -8.71
C TYR A 140 -16.14 4.93 -7.98
N ARG A 141 -17.19 4.61 -8.73
CA ARG A 141 -18.38 3.96 -8.17
C ARG A 141 -18.01 2.60 -7.56
N GLN A 142 -18.56 2.34 -6.38
CA GLN A 142 -18.47 1.06 -5.69
C GLN A 142 -19.85 0.44 -5.53
N SER A 143 -19.88 -0.86 -5.26
CA SER A 143 -21.13 -1.50 -4.85
C SER A 143 -21.43 -1.14 -3.40
N GLU A 144 -22.68 -0.80 -3.10
CA GLU A 144 -23.13 -0.33 -1.77
C GLU A 144 -24.28 -1.19 -1.20
N SER A 145 -24.40 -2.44 -1.64
CA SER A 145 -25.49 -3.33 -1.19
C SER A 145 -25.32 -3.73 0.27
N SER A 146 -26.36 -3.55 1.10
CA SER A 146 -26.38 -3.91 2.52
C SER A 146 -26.96 -5.30 2.81
N TRP A 147 -27.66 -5.92 1.85
CA TRP A 147 -28.41 -7.17 2.05
C TRP A 147 -27.69 -8.41 1.51
N ALA A 148 -26.97 -8.25 0.40
CA ALA A 148 -26.16 -9.28 -0.24
C ALA A 148 -25.09 -8.62 -1.11
N GLY A 149 -23.83 -9.00 -0.92
CA GLY A 149 -22.68 -8.36 -1.58
C GLY A 149 -22.31 -7.02 -0.95
N GLY A 150 -21.94 -6.03 -1.77
CA GLY A 150 -21.46 -4.72 -1.33
C GLY A 150 -19.95 -4.63 -1.20
N GLU A 151 -19.22 -5.71 -1.50
CA GLU A 151 -17.77 -5.71 -1.43
C GLU A 151 -17.18 -5.01 -2.67
N HIS A 152 -16.04 -4.36 -2.44
CA HIS A 152 -15.21 -3.78 -3.49
C HIS A 152 -13.78 -4.31 -3.35
N SER A 153 -13.21 -4.82 -4.44
CA SER A 153 -11.82 -5.24 -4.50
C SER A 153 -11.07 -4.52 -5.62
N VAL A 154 -9.79 -4.22 -5.36
CA VAL A 154 -8.88 -3.64 -6.35
C VAL A 154 -7.69 -4.57 -6.49
N ALA A 155 -7.48 -5.08 -7.70
CA ALA A 155 -6.33 -5.87 -8.08
C ALA A 155 -5.39 -4.98 -8.92
N ILE A 156 -4.12 -4.94 -8.52
CA ILE A 156 -3.08 -4.16 -9.19
C ILE A 156 -2.11 -5.11 -9.86
N LYS A 157 -1.70 -4.74 -11.07
CA LYS A 157 -0.59 -5.36 -11.78
C LYS A 157 0.43 -4.30 -12.12
N ILE A 158 1.70 -4.51 -11.78
CA ILE A 158 2.78 -3.64 -12.26
C ILE A 158 3.21 -4.16 -13.64
N ALA A 159 2.93 -3.38 -14.70
CA ALA A 159 3.14 -3.80 -16.09
C ALA A 159 3.59 -2.64 -16.98
N GLU A 160 4.15 -2.94 -18.15
CA GLU A 160 4.61 -1.92 -19.10
C GLU A 160 3.47 -1.14 -19.76
N ILE A 161 2.33 -1.82 -19.97
CA ILE A 161 1.16 -1.25 -20.65
C ILE A 161 0.13 -0.86 -19.57
N PRO A 162 -0.26 0.42 -19.48
CA PRO A 162 -1.31 0.84 -18.56
C PRO A 162 -2.68 0.34 -19.04
N ASP A 163 -3.48 -0.18 -18.13
CA ASP A 163 -4.82 -0.69 -18.42
C ASP A 163 -5.74 -0.54 -17.20
N ALA A 164 -7.05 -0.46 -17.43
CA ALA A 164 -8.04 -0.39 -16.37
C ALA A 164 -9.35 -1.03 -16.80
N THR A 165 -9.79 -2.01 -16.03
CA THR A 165 -11.11 -2.61 -16.17
C THR A 165 -11.84 -2.61 -14.85
N GLY A 166 -13.16 -2.43 -14.92
CA GLY A 166 -14.03 -2.50 -13.75
C GLY A 166 -15.19 -3.40 -14.07
N THR A 167 -15.51 -4.30 -13.13
CA THR A 167 -16.51 -5.34 -13.30
C THR A 167 -17.41 -5.41 -12.08
N SER A 168 -18.56 -6.05 -12.25
CA SER A 168 -19.44 -6.40 -11.15
C SER A 168 -19.90 -7.83 -11.27
N ARG A 169 -20.00 -8.52 -10.15
CA ARG A 169 -20.53 -9.87 -10.06
C ARG A 169 -21.77 -9.87 -9.19
N ARG A 170 -22.86 -10.45 -9.69
CA ARG A 170 -24.07 -10.67 -8.88
C ARG A 170 -23.78 -11.72 -7.81
N VAL A 171 -24.21 -11.44 -6.59
CA VAL A 171 -24.08 -12.30 -5.41
C VAL A 171 -25.42 -12.42 -4.73
N TRP A 172 -25.62 -13.54 -4.05
CA TRP A 172 -26.85 -13.84 -3.31
C TRP A 172 -26.54 -13.93 -1.82
N SER A 173 -27.51 -13.57 -0.99
CA SER A 173 -27.44 -13.80 0.45
C SER A 173 -27.32 -15.31 0.74
N ALA A 174 -26.80 -15.68 1.91
CA ALA A 174 -26.65 -17.08 2.29
C ALA A 174 -27.98 -17.87 2.26
N ASN A 175 -29.11 -17.20 2.50
CA ASN A 175 -30.45 -17.79 2.41
C ASN A 175 -31.08 -17.75 1.00
N GLY A 176 -30.36 -17.23 0.00
CA GLY A 176 -30.81 -17.15 -1.40
C GLY A 176 -31.93 -16.15 -1.69
N LYS A 177 -32.42 -15.40 -0.70
CA LYS A 177 -33.59 -14.52 -0.85
C LYS A 177 -33.26 -13.16 -1.45
N TRP A 178 -32.07 -12.65 -1.19
CA TRP A 178 -31.64 -11.32 -1.59
C TRP A 178 -30.49 -11.43 -2.57
N SER A 179 -30.52 -10.59 -3.60
CA SER A 179 -29.40 -10.46 -4.52
C SER A 179 -28.84 -9.04 -4.48
N GLY A 180 -27.53 -8.93 -4.59
CA GLY A 180 -26.85 -7.66 -4.84
C GLY A 180 -25.60 -7.89 -5.68
N ASN A 181 -24.68 -6.94 -5.67
CA ASN A 181 -23.47 -7.00 -6.48
C ASN A 181 -22.22 -6.85 -5.61
N ASN A 182 -21.15 -7.54 -5.99
CA ASN A 182 -19.79 -7.15 -5.64
C ASN A 182 -19.19 -6.42 -6.83
N SER A 183 -18.30 -5.48 -6.57
CA SER A 183 -17.56 -4.74 -7.60
C SER A 183 -16.08 -5.06 -7.50
N ALA A 184 -15.40 -5.11 -8.64
CA ALA A 184 -13.97 -5.34 -8.69
C ALA A 184 -13.34 -4.45 -9.74
N ALA A 185 -12.14 -3.96 -9.47
CA ALA A 185 -11.33 -3.24 -10.43
C ALA A 185 -9.99 -3.93 -10.63
N HIS A 186 -9.55 -4.02 -11.88
CA HIS A 186 -8.23 -4.53 -12.26
C HIS A 186 -7.49 -3.41 -12.96
N LEU A 187 -6.35 -3.00 -12.41
CA LEU A 187 -5.54 -1.91 -12.94
C LEU A 187 -4.14 -2.43 -13.26
N SER A 188 -3.63 -2.07 -14.43
CA SER A 188 -2.22 -2.21 -14.78
C SER A 188 -1.56 -0.83 -14.65
N ILE A 189 -0.57 -0.73 -13.76
CA ILE A 189 0.15 0.50 -13.44
C ILE A 189 1.61 0.32 -13.85
N THR A 190 2.17 1.33 -14.49
CA THR A 190 3.58 1.28 -14.90
C THR A 190 4.52 1.52 -13.72
N GLU A 191 5.68 0.86 -13.74
CA GLU A 191 6.73 1.10 -12.75
C GLU A 191 7.11 2.59 -12.74
N ARG A 192 7.16 3.21 -13.92
CA ARG A 192 7.39 4.64 -14.09
C ARG A 192 6.38 5.51 -13.32
N CYS A 193 5.10 5.16 -13.34
CA CYS A 193 4.07 5.88 -12.58
C CYS A 193 4.39 5.88 -11.09
N LEU A 194 4.72 4.69 -10.55
CA LEU A 194 5.10 4.53 -9.16
C LEU A 194 6.33 5.39 -8.84
N HIS A 195 7.35 5.41 -9.71
CA HIS A 195 8.56 6.24 -9.51
C HIS A 195 8.28 7.73 -9.48
N GLN A 196 7.34 8.22 -10.30
CA GLN A 196 7.07 9.65 -10.42
C GLN A 196 6.07 10.17 -9.37
N LEU A 197 5.08 9.36 -8.99
CA LEU A 197 3.97 9.78 -8.13
C LEU A 197 4.01 9.14 -6.73
N GLY A 198 4.71 8.03 -6.56
CA GLY A 198 4.75 7.28 -5.31
C GLY A 198 3.35 6.90 -4.84
N ALA A 199 2.99 7.29 -3.61
CA ALA A 199 1.66 7.08 -3.05
C ALA A 199 0.56 7.97 -3.65
N ASN A 200 0.91 9.03 -4.39
CA ASN A 200 -0.06 9.99 -4.94
C ASN A 200 -0.62 9.53 -6.30
N LEU A 201 -1.07 8.29 -6.40
CA LEU A 201 -1.64 7.74 -7.64
C LEU A 201 -3.01 8.33 -7.97
N VAL A 202 -3.75 8.82 -6.96
CA VAL A 202 -5.04 9.49 -7.14
C VAL A 202 -4.82 11.00 -7.24
N VAL A 203 -4.87 11.54 -8.46
CA VAL A 203 -4.71 12.97 -8.73
C VAL A 203 -6.05 13.53 -9.19
N GLY A 204 -6.58 14.55 -8.51
CA GLY A 204 -7.84 15.17 -8.93
C GLY A 204 -9.02 14.20 -9.04
N ARG A 205 -9.09 13.18 -8.16
CA ARG A 205 -10.08 12.09 -8.17
C ARG A 205 -10.00 11.14 -9.37
N LEU A 206 -8.85 11.04 -10.00
CA LEU A 206 -8.59 10.06 -11.05
C LEU A 206 -7.34 9.25 -10.70
N VAL A 207 -7.42 7.94 -10.90
CA VAL A 207 -6.31 7.01 -10.68
C VAL A 207 -5.38 7.06 -11.88
N THR A 208 -4.13 7.43 -11.65
CA THR A 208 -3.08 7.52 -12.67
C THR A 208 -2.39 6.18 -12.84
N LEU A 209 -2.30 5.70 -14.09
CA LEU A 209 -1.75 4.40 -14.47
C LEU A 209 -0.34 4.53 -15.05
N ASP A 210 -0.05 5.65 -15.72
CA ASP A 210 1.27 6.00 -16.23
C ASP A 210 1.52 7.50 -16.09
N ALA A 211 2.78 7.87 -15.81
CA ALA A 211 3.19 9.26 -15.65
C ALA A 211 4.64 9.45 -16.12
N GLY A 212 4.84 10.02 -17.31
CA GLY A 212 6.12 10.50 -17.81
C GLY A 212 6.33 11.97 -17.45
N ARG A 213 7.32 12.27 -16.61
CA ARG A 213 7.61 13.64 -16.18
C ARG A 213 8.15 14.49 -17.34
N ILE A 214 7.53 15.66 -17.54
CA ILE A 214 7.96 16.67 -18.53
C ILE A 214 8.41 17.97 -17.85
N GLY A 215 8.00 18.20 -16.60
CA GLY A 215 8.38 19.39 -15.84
C GLY A 215 8.07 19.26 -14.35
N PRO A 216 8.24 20.35 -13.57
CA PRO A 216 7.86 20.38 -12.17
C PRO A 216 6.33 20.25 -12.02
N ARG A 217 5.87 19.12 -11.49
CA ARG A 217 4.44 18.78 -11.35
C ARG A 217 3.69 18.74 -12.69
N GLU A 218 4.38 18.40 -13.76
CA GLU A 218 3.83 18.26 -15.11
C GLU A 218 4.23 16.91 -15.68
N TYR A 219 3.24 16.16 -16.16
CA TYR A 219 3.41 14.79 -16.64
C TYR A 219 2.59 14.56 -17.92
N LYS A 220 3.16 13.86 -18.89
CA LYS A 220 2.38 13.11 -19.87
C LYS A 220 1.85 11.87 -19.17
N ALA A 221 0.54 11.64 -19.18
CA ALA A 221 -0.06 10.66 -18.29
C ALA A 221 -1.15 9.84 -18.97
N VAL A 222 -1.37 8.66 -18.41
CA VAL A 222 -2.51 7.79 -18.69
C VAL A 222 -3.24 7.55 -17.37
N TRP A 223 -4.55 7.73 -17.35
CA TRP A 223 -5.37 7.54 -16.15
C TRP A 223 -6.63 6.75 -16.46
N ALA A 224 -7.24 6.19 -15.42
CA ALA A 224 -8.57 5.61 -15.51
C ALA A 224 -9.64 6.69 -15.37
N GLU A 225 -10.78 6.50 -16.03
CA GLU A 225 -12.00 7.27 -15.80
C GLU A 225 -13.18 6.31 -15.65
N GLN A 226 -14.20 6.73 -14.90
CA GLN A 226 -15.44 5.97 -14.78
C GLN A 226 -16.17 5.95 -16.14
N GLY A 227 -16.39 4.74 -16.66
CA GLY A 227 -17.29 4.45 -17.78
C GLY A 227 -18.71 4.10 -17.33
N ARG A 228 -19.42 3.30 -18.13
CA ARG A 228 -20.79 2.88 -17.81
C ARG A 228 -20.80 1.89 -16.63
N GLY A 229 -21.65 2.16 -15.64
CA GLY A 229 -21.81 1.27 -14.48
C GLY A 229 -20.54 1.22 -13.63
N PHE A 230 -19.91 0.04 -13.57
CA PHE A 230 -18.61 -0.17 -12.91
C PHE A 230 -17.44 -0.18 -13.90
N GLY A 231 -17.70 -0.13 -15.20
CA GLY A 231 -16.65 -0.17 -16.23
C GLY A 231 -15.70 1.01 -16.10
N LEU A 232 -14.42 0.77 -16.28
CA LEU A 232 -13.38 1.79 -16.36
C LEU A 232 -12.94 1.96 -17.81
N LYS A 233 -12.55 3.17 -18.18
CA LYS A 233 -11.94 3.49 -19.47
C LYS A 233 -10.57 4.10 -19.23
N VAL A 234 -9.63 3.79 -20.11
CA VAL A 234 -8.28 4.37 -20.08
C VAL A 234 -8.27 5.62 -20.94
N VAL A 235 -7.73 6.71 -20.40
CA VAL A 235 -7.63 8.01 -21.08
C VAL A 235 -6.20 8.51 -21.02
N GLU A 236 -5.72 9.02 -22.14
CA GLU A 236 -4.38 9.59 -22.26
C GLU A 236 -4.42 11.11 -22.37
N GLY A 237 -3.37 11.76 -21.87
CA GLY A 237 -3.18 13.19 -22.01
C GLY A 237 -2.13 13.73 -21.05
N TRP A 238 -2.49 14.75 -20.29
CA TRP A 238 -1.54 15.54 -19.52
C TRP A 238 -2.04 15.80 -18.10
N ILE A 239 -1.17 15.63 -17.11
CA ILE A 239 -1.35 16.14 -15.74
C ILE A 239 -0.54 17.41 -15.61
N ILE A 240 -1.19 18.56 -15.56
CA ILE A 240 -0.53 19.86 -15.40
C ILE A 240 -0.91 20.45 -14.04
N ARG A 241 0.04 20.47 -13.11
CA ARG A 241 -0.12 21.06 -11.76
C ARG A 241 -1.35 20.53 -11.02
N GLY A 242 -1.63 19.23 -11.16
CA GLY A 242 -2.76 18.53 -10.53
C GLY A 242 -4.07 18.54 -11.33
N TYR A 243 -4.07 19.03 -12.56
CA TYR A 243 -5.23 18.99 -13.46
C TYR A 243 -5.01 17.99 -14.59
N HIS A 244 -5.96 17.07 -14.76
CA HIS A 244 -6.01 16.16 -15.91
C HIS A 244 -6.60 16.86 -17.12
N VAL A 245 -5.92 16.75 -18.26
CA VAL A 245 -6.39 17.26 -19.56
C VAL A 245 -6.24 16.15 -20.59
N ALA A 246 -7.37 15.61 -21.05
CA ALA A 246 -7.43 14.56 -22.05
C ALA A 246 -6.95 15.06 -23.43
N GLY A 247 -6.07 14.28 -24.06
CA GLY A 247 -5.55 14.50 -25.40
C GLY A 247 -4.88 15.85 -25.66
N GLY A 248 -4.71 16.16 -26.95
CA GLY A 248 -4.15 17.43 -27.42
C GLY A 248 -2.65 17.60 -27.18
N THR A 249 -2.16 18.81 -27.48
CA THR A 249 -0.75 19.18 -27.30
C THR A 249 -0.47 19.68 -25.88
N GLU A 250 0.78 19.57 -25.44
CA GLU A 250 1.25 20.07 -24.14
C GLU A 250 0.88 21.56 -23.92
N VAL A 251 1.06 22.38 -24.95
CA VAL A 251 0.75 23.82 -24.91
C VAL A 251 -0.75 24.05 -24.68
N ALA A 252 -1.60 23.30 -25.37
CA ALA A 252 -3.05 23.39 -25.19
C ALA A 252 -3.46 22.91 -23.79
N ALA A 253 -2.84 21.85 -23.28
CA ALA A 253 -3.08 21.35 -21.94
C ALA A 253 -2.68 22.36 -20.86
N ARG A 254 -1.51 23.00 -20.99
CA ARG A 254 -1.07 24.09 -20.09
C ARG A 254 -2.06 25.27 -20.09
N ARG A 255 -2.55 25.68 -21.26
CA ARG A 255 -3.57 26.74 -21.37
C ARG A 255 -4.86 26.34 -20.67
N LYS A 256 -5.40 25.15 -20.95
CA LYS A 256 -6.62 24.63 -20.31
C LYS A 256 -6.49 24.54 -18.79
N ALA A 257 -5.38 24.01 -18.29
CA ALA A 257 -5.10 23.90 -16.86
C ALA A 257 -4.97 25.29 -16.20
N SER A 258 -4.34 26.26 -16.87
CA SER A 258 -4.24 27.65 -16.38
C SER A 258 -5.61 28.30 -16.27
N THR A 259 -6.48 28.13 -17.28
CA THR A 259 -7.86 28.63 -17.25
C THR A 259 -8.67 27.98 -16.11
N ALA A 260 -8.61 26.65 -15.97
CA ALA A 260 -9.30 25.95 -14.88
C ALA A 260 -8.81 26.40 -13.49
N ARG A 261 -7.50 26.62 -13.34
CA ARG A 261 -6.92 27.13 -12.10
C ARG A 261 -7.36 28.56 -11.80
N ARG A 262 -7.42 29.44 -12.81
CA ARG A 262 -7.94 30.81 -12.64
C ARG A 262 -9.40 30.79 -12.22
N ALA A 263 -10.24 30.02 -12.91
CA ALA A 263 -11.64 29.86 -12.55
C ALA A 263 -11.83 29.34 -11.11
N ARG A 264 -11.01 28.38 -10.67
CA ARG A 264 -11.03 27.89 -9.28
C ARG A 264 -10.56 28.95 -8.28
N LEU A 265 -9.55 29.73 -8.63
CA LEU A 265 -9.09 30.83 -7.79
C LEU A 265 -10.20 31.90 -7.67
N ASP A 266 -10.84 32.24 -8.78
CA ASP A 266 -11.94 33.20 -8.83
C ASP A 266 -13.14 32.70 -8.02
N SER A 267 -13.48 31.40 -8.10
CA SER A 267 -14.55 30.83 -7.27
C SER A 267 -14.21 30.88 -5.78
N LEU A 268 -12.95 30.63 -5.40
CA LEU A 268 -12.49 30.73 -4.02
C LEU A 268 -12.48 32.19 -3.53
N LEU A 269 -12.06 33.13 -4.37
CA LEU A 269 -12.09 34.56 -4.07
C LEU A 269 -13.52 35.07 -4.01
N ALA A 270 -14.43 34.61 -4.86
CA ALA A 270 -15.85 34.94 -4.82
C ALA A 270 -16.54 34.35 -3.60
N ALA A 271 -16.20 33.11 -3.21
CA ALA A 271 -16.63 32.54 -1.93
C ALA A 271 -16.10 33.41 -0.77
N ARG A 272 -14.80 33.73 -0.77
CA ARG A 272 -14.18 34.60 0.24
C ARG A 272 -14.78 36.01 0.27
N ARG A 273 -15.16 36.58 -0.87
CA ARG A 273 -15.86 37.87 -0.96
C ARG A 273 -17.27 37.76 -0.43
N ARG A 274 -18.01 36.68 -0.70
CA ARG A 274 -19.31 36.37 -0.05
C ARG A 274 -19.19 36.13 1.46
N TYR A 275 -17.99 35.84 1.98
CA TYR A 275 -17.72 35.77 3.41
C TYR A 275 -17.18 37.07 4.02
N ARG A 276 -16.54 37.93 3.22
CA ARG A 276 -16.01 39.24 3.64
C ARG A 276 -17.03 40.37 3.51
N LEU A 277 -17.89 40.29 2.50
CA LEU A 277 -19.21 40.91 2.46
C LEU A 277 -20.10 39.91 3.22
N GLY A 278 -20.15 39.91 4.54
CA GLY A 278 -20.69 41.09 5.19
C GLY A 278 -22.02 41.44 4.51
N ASP A 279 -22.90 40.45 4.35
CA ASP A 279 -24.32 40.76 4.32
C ASP A 279 -24.57 41.38 5.68
N ASP A 280 -24.54 42.72 5.75
CA ASP A 280 -24.80 43.57 6.91
C ASP A 280 -26.24 43.40 7.44
N ARG A 281 -26.85 42.22 7.24
CA ARG A 281 -28.24 41.86 7.54
C ARG A 281 -28.40 40.55 8.30
N HIS A 282 -27.32 39.82 8.57
CA HIS A 282 -27.40 38.68 9.49
C HIS A 282 -26.69 39.04 10.78
N ASP A 283 -27.49 39.23 11.82
CA ASP A 283 -27.01 39.24 13.18
C ASP A 283 -26.30 37.90 13.45
N LEU A 284 -24.97 37.91 13.49
CA LEU A 284 -24.18 36.69 13.72
C LEU A 284 -24.51 36.07 15.09
N ALA A 285 -25.09 36.85 16.01
CA ALA A 285 -25.63 36.33 17.26
C ALA A 285 -26.84 35.41 17.04
N SER A 286 -27.62 35.60 15.95
CA SER A 286 -28.80 34.80 15.64
C SER A 286 -28.49 33.50 14.89
N VAL A 287 -27.26 33.31 14.39
CA VAL A 287 -26.85 32.13 13.63
C VAL A 287 -26.27 31.09 14.58
N THR A 288 -26.98 29.97 14.78
CA THR A 288 -26.50 28.86 15.60
C THR A 288 -25.62 27.90 14.80
N VAL A 289 -24.37 27.73 15.25
CA VAL A 289 -23.39 26.81 14.69
C VAL A 289 -23.31 25.55 15.56
N THR A 290 -23.36 24.40 14.91
CA THR A 290 -23.31 23.08 15.56
C THR A 290 -22.04 22.31 15.18
N PRO A 291 -21.66 21.27 15.93
CA PRO A 291 -20.58 20.37 15.53
C PRO A 291 -20.82 19.72 14.15
N LEU A 292 -22.08 19.50 13.77
CA LEU A 292 -22.42 18.93 12.46
C LEU A 292 -22.08 19.88 11.31
N ASP A 293 -22.24 21.20 11.50
CA ASP A 293 -21.89 22.20 10.49
C ASP A 293 -20.37 22.21 10.23
N SER A 294 -19.57 22.00 11.29
CA SER A 294 -18.11 21.81 11.19
C SER A 294 -17.75 20.55 10.38
N LEU A 295 -18.43 19.43 10.65
CA LEU A 295 -18.18 18.18 9.92
C LEU A 295 -18.63 18.26 8.45
N ALA A 296 -19.74 18.96 8.17
CA ALA A 296 -20.29 19.11 6.82
C ALA A 296 -19.34 19.82 5.86
N VAL A 297 -18.49 20.72 6.37
CA VAL A 297 -17.46 21.41 5.57
C VAL A 297 -16.12 20.68 5.49
N GLY A 298 -16.05 19.45 6.03
CA GLY A 298 -14.87 18.60 5.96
C GLY A 298 -13.86 18.81 7.09
N ASN A 299 -14.22 19.51 8.18
CA ASN A 299 -13.39 19.50 9.38
C ASN A 299 -13.38 18.08 9.98
N CYS A 300 -12.23 17.64 10.46
CA CYS A 300 -12.13 16.31 11.06
C CYS A 300 -12.86 16.24 12.41
N ARG A 301 -13.37 15.04 12.73
CA ARG A 301 -14.09 14.79 13.99
C ARG A 301 -13.22 15.02 15.21
N SER A 302 -11.98 14.54 15.19
CA SER A 302 -11.00 14.75 16.27
C SER A 302 -10.73 16.24 16.48
N GLY A 303 -10.52 17.01 15.41
CA GLY A 303 -10.30 18.46 15.50
C GLY A 303 -11.49 19.22 16.08
N THR A 304 -12.70 18.85 15.66
CA THR A 304 -13.95 19.42 16.20
C THR A 304 -14.12 19.07 17.68
N SER A 305 -13.89 17.82 18.09
CA SER A 305 -13.94 17.40 19.49
C SER A 305 -12.87 18.07 20.35
N SER A 306 -11.65 18.22 19.84
CA SER A 306 -10.57 18.95 20.53
C SER A 306 -10.90 20.43 20.71
N PHE A 307 -11.53 21.07 19.70
CA PHE A 307 -12.02 22.44 19.81
C PHE A 307 -13.09 22.56 20.90
N ILE A 308 -14.09 21.68 20.89
CA ILE A 308 -15.15 21.65 21.90
C ILE A 308 -14.55 21.47 23.30
N LYS A 309 -13.65 20.51 23.47
CA LYS A 309 -12.98 20.26 24.76
C LYS A 309 -12.15 21.45 25.24
N LYS A 310 -11.51 22.18 24.33
CA LYS A 310 -10.72 23.37 24.65
C LYS A 310 -11.60 24.51 25.17
N PHE A 311 -12.79 24.66 24.61
CA PHE A 311 -13.74 25.73 24.95
C PHE A 311 -14.93 25.22 25.78
N ASP A 312 -14.80 24.07 26.45
CA ASP A 312 -15.89 23.40 27.17
C ASP A 312 -16.51 24.29 28.24
N HIS A 313 -15.68 25.06 28.96
CA HIS A 313 -16.09 26.06 29.94
C HIS A 313 -16.94 27.20 29.35
N GLN A 314 -16.70 27.60 28.10
CA GLN A 314 -17.47 28.64 27.40
C GLN A 314 -18.72 28.07 26.73
N ILE A 315 -18.64 26.83 26.25
CA ILE A 315 -19.78 26.11 25.67
C ILE A 315 -20.79 25.74 26.76
N ALA A 316 -20.32 25.45 27.99
CA ALA A 316 -21.15 25.18 29.16
C ALA A 316 -22.24 24.11 28.92
N GLY A 317 -21.88 23.03 28.20
CA GLY A 317 -22.80 21.94 27.86
C GLY A 317 -23.80 22.23 26.74
N ARG A 318 -23.73 23.41 26.09
CA ARG A 318 -24.58 23.73 24.93
C ARG A 318 -24.22 22.85 23.73
N SER A 319 -25.23 22.41 22.98
CA SER A 319 -25.07 21.64 21.74
C SER A 319 -24.80 22.50 20.50
N ALA A 320 -24.96 23.82 20.62
CA ALA A 320 -24.73 24.82 19.59
C ALA A 320 -24.26 26.15 20.22
N VAL A 321 -23.54 26.95 19.45
CA VAL A 321 -23.06 28.29 19.85
C VAL A 321 -23.41 29.32 18.79
N SER A 322 -23.50 30.59 19.14
CA SER A 322 -23.73 31.61 18.12
C SER A 322 -22.52 31.79 17.21
N GLY A 323 -22.75 32.24 15.98
CA GLY A 323 -21.69 32.57 15.04
C GLY A 323 -20.79 33.69 15.55
N ALA A 324 -21.35 34.65 16.29
CA ALA A 324 -20.60 35.72 16.95
C ALA A 324 -19.65 35.17 18.02
N GLU A 325 -20.15 34.37 18.97
CA GLU A 325 -19.32 33.74 20.02
C GLU A 325 -18.22 32.86 19.41
N LEU A 326 -18.56 32.07 18.39
CA LEU A 326 -17.60 31.17 17.76
C LEU A 326 -16.40 31.91 17.16
N LEU A 327 -16.65 33.04 16.49
CA LEU A 327 -15.59 33.87 15.90
C LEU A 327 -14.82 34.67 16.96
N GLU A 328 -15.46 35.05 18.06
CA GLU A 328 -14.77 35.68 19.19
C GLU A 328 -13.76 34.73 19.84
N TRP A 329 -14.11 33.46 20.01
CA TRP A 329 -13.20 32.46 20.60
C TRP A 329 -12.05 32.12 19.67
N ARG A 330 -12.34 32.01 18.36
CA ARG A 330 -11.33 31.70 17.35
C ARG A 330 -11.80 32.04 15.95
N ASP A 331 -11.14 33.02 15.34
CA ASP A 331 -11.41 33.42 13.96
C ASP A 331 -10.37 32.85 12.99
N ASP A 332 -10.60 31.63 12.49
CA ASP A 332 -9.73 30.97 11.51
C ASP A 332 -10.50 30.35 10.34
N SER A 333 -9.78 29.72 9.41
CA SER A 333 -10.40 29.13 8.22
C SER A 333 -11.43 28.04 8.54
N TYR A 334 -11.26 27.32 9.66
CA TYR A 334 -12.11 26.19 10.02
C TYR A 334 -13.41 26.66 10.71
N THR A 335 -13.31 27.64 11.62
CA THR A 335 -14.48 28.23 12.28
C THR A 335 -15.33 29.05 11.30
N ARG A 336 -14.70 29.79 10.38
CA ARG A 336 -15.41 30.49 9.29
C ARG A 336 -16.11 29.52 8.32
N ALA A 337 -15.49 28.38 8.02
CA ALA A 337 -16.11 27.36 7.18
C ALA A 337 -17.33 26.74 7.88
N ALA A 338 -17.22 26.38 9.16
CA ALA A 338 -18.34 25.86 9.95
C ALA A 338 -19.50 26.86 10.03
N LEU A 339 -19.20 28.14 10.29
CA LEU A 339 -20.19 29.23 10.28
C LEU A 339 -20.87 29.36 8.91
N SER A 340 -20.14 29.19 7.81
CA SER A 340 -20.76 29.17 6.50
C SER A 340 -21.79 28.06 6.32
N ALA A 341 -21.50 26.85 6.80
CA ALA A 341 -22.45 25.75 6.68
C ALA A 341 -23.71 26.03 7.50
N ALA A 342 -23.55 26.60 8.69
CA ALA A 342 -24.67 27.04 9.52
C ALA A 342 -25.53 28.10 8.79
N LEU A 343 -24.89 29.12 8.18
CA LEU A 343 -25.59 30.14 7.39
C LEU A 343 -26.36 29.55 6.19
N ALA A 344 -25.75 28.61 5.47
CA ALA A 344 -26.40 27.93 4.36
C ALA A 344 -27.62 27.10 4.83
N ARG A 345 -27.49 26.43 5.98
CA ARG A 345 -28.56 25.65 6.61
C ARG A 345 -29.72 26.52 7.11
N THR A 346 -29.44 27.69 7.67
CA THR A 346 -30.49 28.61 8.12
C THR A 346 -31.27 29.14 6.92
N ARG A 347 -30.59 29.53 5.83
CA ARG A 347 -31.23 30.01 4.60
C ARG A 347 -32.11 28.96 3.91
N SER A 348 -31.78 27.67 4.01
CA SER A 348 -32.59 26.60 3.43
C SER A 348 -33.87 26.27 4.21
N LYS A 349 -34.08 26.87 5.40
CA LYS A 349 -35.31 26.69 6.19
C LYS A 349 -36.34 27.80 5.97
N ASP A 350 -35.93 28.94 5.41
CA ASP A 350 -36.79 30.10 5.16
C ASP A 350 -37.45 30.06 3.75
N PHE A 351 -37.16 29.02 2.97
CA PHE A 351 -37.83 28.65 1.72
C PHE A 351 -38.47 27.27 1.87
#